data_AF-A0A354XAY9-F1
#
_entry.id   AF-A0A354XAY9-F1
#
_cell.length_a   1.000
_cell.length_b   1.000
_cell.length_c   1.000
_cell.angle_alpha   90.00
_cell.angle_beta   90.00
_cell.angle_gamma   90.00
#
_symmetry.space_group_name_H-M   'P 1'
#
loop_
_entity.id
_entity.type
_entity.pdbx_description
1 polymer ?
#
loop_
_entity_poly.entity_id
_entity_poly.type
_entity_poly.pdbx_seq_one_letter_code
_entity_poly.pdbx_strand_id
1 'polypeptide(L)'
;KELKGPTSNLTTMLSGRVAGLISYQTSGEPGRDNATFFIRGVGSFGAGKVDPLILINGIESTTTELARIQPDDIEGFSVLKDATATSMYGTRGANGVILLSTKNGHSGKTKFNIRYESSISSNAKGYNLADNVTYMELANEASLTRGGERVYDFNKIEKTRVKANEYLYPNNNWKEIMIRDYTLNHRMNMNVSGGGDIAKYYLSASYRFDNGMLKTHKTNNFDTNIKNTSLEIRSNIDLNLTKTTIASVRINGLFDDLSGPATSSGVYTGSDVFKSMLKASPVAFPAVFPQNMQPWVKHPLFGNASMSGKNESNTIDLYYNPYANA
;
A
#
# COMPACT_ATOMS: atom_id res chain seq x y z
N LYS A 1 3.18 -9.94 -25.16
CA LYS A 1 2.59 -8.58 -25.00
C LYS A 1 3.41 -7.85 -23.96
N GLU A 2 3.77 -6.58 -24.19
CA GLU A 2 4.65 -5.83 -23.28
C GLU A 2 3.96 -5.54 -21.94
N LEU A 3 4.55 -6.06 -20.86
CA LEU A 3 4.15 -5.79 -19.48
C LEU A 3 4.88 -4.53 -18.96
N LYS A 4 4.88 -3.42 -19.71
CA LYS A 4 5.45 -2.15 -19.27
C LYS A 4 4.36 -1.14 -18.88
N GLY A 5 4.60 -0.37 -17.82
CA GLY A 5 3.64 0.57 -17.24
C GLY A 5 4.19 1.26 -15.98
N PRO A 6 3.58 2.36 -15.53
CA PRO A 6 4.11 3.25 -14.49
C PRO A 6 3.83 2.80 -13.05
N THR A 7 3.49 1.53 -12.82
CA THR A 7 3.18 1.00 -11.49
C THR A 7 4.36 0.23 -10.91
N SER A 8 4.54 0.33 -9.59
CA SER A 8 5.56 -0.36 -8.78
C SER A 8 5.34 -1.86 -8.70
N ASN A 9 4.13 -2.29 -9.05
CA ASN A 9 3.61 -3.60 -8.74
C ASN A 9 3.18 -4.33 -10.02
N LEU A 10 3.96 -5.35 -10.40
CA LEU A 10 3.67 -6.15 -11.59
C LEU A 10 2.25 -6.75 -11.55
N THR A 11 1.73 -7.06 -10.36
CA THR A 11 0.42 -7.71 -10.24
C THR A 11 -0.71 -6.83 -10.73
N THR A 12 -0.63 -5.53 -10.45
CA THR A 12 -1.59 -4.53 -10.93
C THR A 12 -1.50 -4.34 -12.45
N MET A 13 -0.34 -4.59 -13.06
CA MET A 13 -0.14 -4.50 -14.52
C MET A 13 -0.79 -5.64 -15.30
N LEU A 14 -0.93 -6.80 -14.66
CA LEU A 14 -1.57 -7.96 -15.27
C LEU A 14 -3.08 -7.77 -15.41
N SER A 15 -3.68 -6.90 -14.57
CA SER A 15 -5.09 -6.57 -14.64
C SER A 15 -5.46 -6.00 -16.02
N GLY A 16 -6.49 -6.59 -16.65
CA GLY A 16 -6.98 -6.18 -17.96
C GLY A 16 -6.07 -6.53 -19.16
N ARG A 17 -4.83 -7.00 -18.94
CA ARG A 17 -3.90 -7.37 -20.04
C ARG A 17 -3.94 -8.86 -20.40
N VAL A 18 -4.41 -9.70 -19.48
CA VAL A 18 -4.50 -11.16 -19.64
C VAL A 18 -5.97 -11.58 -19.66
N ALA A 19 -6.42 -12.16 -20.77
CA ALA A 19 -7.81 -12.60 -20.90
C ALA A 19 -8.16 -13.67 -19.85
N GLY A 20 -9.30 -13.53 -19.17
CA GLY A 20 -9.74 -14.47 -18.14
C GLY A 20 -8.96 -14.42 -16.82
N LEU A 21 -8.01 -13.49 -16.68
CA LEU A 21 -7.44 -13.12 -15.38
C LEU A 21 -8.26 -11.95 -14.82
N ILE A 22 -8.86 -12.14 -13.66
CA ILE A 22 -9.51 -11.10 -12.88
C ILE A 22 -8.52 -10.68 -11.81
N SER A 23 -8.22 -9.39 -11.76
CA SER A 23 -7.29 -8.81 -10.79
C SER A 23 -7.90 -7.56 -10.21
N TYR A 24 -7.94 -7.47 -8.88
CA TYR A 24 -8.39 -6.27 -8.18
C TYR A 24 -7.43 -5.95 -7.03
N GLN A 25 -7.17 -4.66 -6.89
CA GLN A 25 -6.34 -4.10 -5.83
C GLN A 25 -7.26 -3.52 -4.76
N THR A 26 -7.08 -3.94 -3.51
CA THR A 26 -7.91 -3.50 -2.38
C THR A 26 -7.30 -2.34 -1.61
N SER A 27 -6.00 -2.08 -1.79
CA SER A 27 -5.28 -1.00 -1.12
C SER A 27 -4.24 -0.38 -2.04
N GLY A 28 -4.09 0.94 -1.97
CA GLY A 28 -3.01 1.71 -2.60
C GLY A 28 -1.82 1.96 -1.67
N GLU A 29 -1.80 1.31 -0.50
CA GLU A 29 -0.75 1.47 0.48
C GLU A 29 0.57 0.83 0.01
N PRO A 30 1.71 1.55 0.08
CA PRO A 30 3.01 0.97 -0.24
C PRO A 30 3.27 -0.32 0.54
N GLY A 31 3.72 -1.37 -0.16
CA GLY A 31 3.97 -2.67 0.47
C GLY A 31 2.73 -3.57 0.55
N ARG A 32 1.52 -2.99 0.63
CA ARG A 32 0.22 -3.71 0.64
C ARG A 32 -0.63 -3.44 -0.60
N ASP A 33 0.04 -3.14 -1.70
CA ASP A 33 -0.54 -2.77 -2.99
C ASP A 33 -0.73 -3.96 -3.96
N ASN A 34 -0.43 -5.18 -3.50
CA ASN A 34 -0.56 -6.38 -4.30
C ASN A 34 -2.03 -6.60 -4.70
N ALA A 35 -2.25 -6.89 -5.98
CA ALA A 35 -3.56 -7.25 -6.47
C ALA A 35 -3.85 -8.73 -6.19
N THR A 36 -5.09 -9.02 -5.78
CA THR A 36 -5.58 -10.40 -5.68
C THR A 36 -5.95 -10.89 -7.08
N PHE A 37 -5.72 -12.17 -7.38
CA PHE A 37 -5.93 -12.75 -8.70
C PHE A 37 -6.87 -13.94 -8.70
N PHE A 38 -7.66 -14.03 -9.77
CA PHE A 38 -8.49 -15.19 -10.06
C PHE A 38 -8.36 -15.51 -11.55
N ILE A 39 -8.19 -16.78 -11.90
CA ILE A 39 -8.25 -17.24 -13.28
C ILE A 39 -9.63 -17.85 -13.49
N ARG A 40 -10.42 -17.23 -14.37
CA ARG A 40 -11.83 -17.58 -14.66
C ARG A 40 -12.79 -17.47 -13.46
N GLY A 41 -12.48 -16.60 -12.50
CA GLY A 41 -13.33 -16.32 -11.34
C GLY A 41 -13.04 -17.22 -10.14
N VAL A 42 -13.93 -17.15 -9.15
CA VAL A 42 -13.79 -17.90 -7.89
C VAL A 42 -14.32 -19.31 -8.09
N GLY A 43 -13.43 -20.29 -8.12
CA GLY A 43 -13.78 -21.71 -8.33
C GLY A 43 -14.16 -22.49 -7.08
N SER A 44 -14.02 -21.89 -5.88
CA SER A 44 -14.33 -22.53 -4.60
C SER A 44 -15.03 -21.57 -3.66
N PHE A 45 -16.16 -22.01 -3.10
CA PHE A 45 -16.91 -21.31 -2.06
C PHE A 45 -16.65 -21.99 -0.71
N GLY A 46 -15.42 -21.93 -0.18
CA GLY A 46 -15.06 -22.65 1.05
C GLY A 46 -13.62 -22.44 1.53
N ALA A 47 -13.13 -23.34 2.39
CA ALA A 47 -11.80 -23.30 3.04
C ALA A 47 -10.61 -23.66 2.13
N GLY A 48 -10.83 -23.82 0.83
CA GLY A 48 -9.76 -24.12 -0.14
C GLY A 48 -9.01 -22.86 -0.56
N LYS A 49 -7.70 -22.97 -0.81
CA LYS A 49 -6.91 -21.87 -1.37
C LYS A 49 -7.45 -21.54 -2.75
N VAL A 50 -7.93 -20.31 -2.94
CA VAL A 50 -8.53 -19.84 -4.22
C VAL A 50 -7.48 -19.24 -5.15
N ASP A 51 -6.29 -18.94 -4.61
CA ASP A 51 -5.20 -18.32 -5.37
C ASP A 51 -4.64 -19.27 -6.44
N PRO A 52 -4.24 -18.75 -7.60
CA PRO A 52 -3.53 -19.54 -8.61
C PRO A 52 -2.13 -19.94 -8.13
N LEU A 53 -1.59 -21.03 -8.68
CA LEU A 53 -0.20 -21.40 -8.46
C LEU A 53 0.70 -20.44 -9.26
N ILE A 54 1.70 -19.84 -8.61
CA ILE A 54 2.66 -18.93 -9.24
C ILE A 54 4.02 -19.62 -9.29
N LEU A 55 4.58 -19.74 -10.49
CA LEU A 55 5.92 -20.26 -10.70
C LEU A 55 6.80 -19.21 -11.37
N ILE A 56 7.94 -18.91 -10.74
CA ILE A 56 9.01 -18.09 -11.32
C ILE A 56 10.16 -19.03 -11.66
N ASN A 57 10.51 -19.13 -12.95
CA ASN A 57 11.51 -20.09 -13.45
C ASN A 57 11.24 -21.53 -12.98
N GLY A 58 9.97 -21.92 -12.86
CA GLY A 58 9.56 -23.25 -12.41
C GLY A 58 9.56 -23.47 -10.89
N ILE A 59 10.01 -22.49 -10.10
CA ILE A 59 9.98 -22.55 -8.63
C ILE A 59 8.71 -21.87 -8.13
N GLU A 60 8.02 -22.51 -7.20
CA GLU A 60 6.85 -21.90 -6.56
C GLU A 60 7.22 -20.62 -5.82
N SER A 61 6.42 -19.58 -6.04
CA SER A 61 6.67 -18.25 -5.53
C SER A 61 5.40 -17.61 -4.98
N THR A 62 5.59 -16.58 -4.18
CA THR A 62 4.50 -15.81 -3.56
C THR A 62 3.97 -14.70 -4.48
N THR A 63 2.77 -14.22 -4.19
CA THR A 63 2.21 -13.04 -4.85
C THR A 63 3.06 -11.79 -4.62
N THR A 64 3.70 -11.68 -3.46
CA THR A 64 4.63 -10.59 -3.16
C THR A 64 5.85 -10.65 -4.06
N GLU A 65 6.55 -11.78 -4.15
CA GLU A 65 7.69 -11.90 -5.06
C GLU A 65 7.31 -11.59 -6.51
N LEU A 66 6.16 -12.10 -6.98
CA LEU A 66 5.63 -11.75 -8.31
C LEU A 66 5.40 -10.25 -8.47
N ALA A 67 4.85 -9.58 -7.45
CA ALA A 67 4.59 -8.15 -7.44
C ALA A 67 5.86 -7.30 -7.51
N ARG A 68 6.97 -7.80 -6.97
CA ARG A 68 8.23 -7.05 -6.86
C ARG A 68 9.12 -7.15 -8.09
N ILE A 69 8.99 -8.22 -8.87
CA ILE A 69 9.77 -8.43 -10.09
C ILE A 69 9.64 -7.23 -11.04
N GLN A 70 10.80 -6.73 -11.47
CA GLN A 70 10.83 -5.70 -12.50
C GLN A 70 10.45 -6.24 -13.88
N PRO A 71 9.58 -5.54 -14.62
CA PRO A 71 9.24 -5.93 -16.00
C PRO A 71 10.42 -6.05 -16.95
N ASP A 72 11.48 -5.27 -16.72
CA ASP A 72 12.69 -5.30 -17.54
C ASP A 72 13.50 -6.60 -17.35
N ASP A 73 13.22 -7.38 -16.31
CA ASP A 73 13.87 -8.65 -16.01
C ASP A 73 13.05 -9.86 -16.49
N ILE A 74 11.82 -9.63 -16.98
CA ILE A 74 10.91 -10.67 -17.48
C ILE A 74 11.24 -10.99 -18.94
N GLU A 75 11.42 -12.28 -19.23
CA GLU A 75 11.54 -12.81 -20.58
C GLU A 75 10.16 -13.15 -21.14
N GLY A 76 9.33 -13.82 -20.35
CA GLY A 76 8.03 -14.29 -20.77
C GLY A 76 7.06 -14.48 -19.62
N PHE A 77 5.77 -14.39 -19.94
CA PHE A 77 4.68 -14.57 -19.00
C PHE A 77 3.57 -15.38 -19.65
N SER A 78 3.17 -16.48 -19.02
CA SER A 78 2.16 -17.41 -19.51
C SER A 78 1.16 -17.72 -18.41
N VAL A 79 -0.13 -17.80 -18.77
CA VAL A 79 -1.20 -18.16 -17.82
C VAL A 79 -1.94 -19.36 -18.36
N LEU A 80 -1.87 -20.45 -17.61
CA LEU A 80 -2.54 -21.70 -17.90
C LEU A 80 -3.92 -21.67 -17.22
N LYS A 81 -4.97 -21.80 -18.04
CA LYS A 81 -6.36 -21.59 -17.63
C LYS A 81 -7.21 -22.85 -17.74
N ASP A 82 -6.78 -23.79 -18.58
CA ASP A 82 -7.51 -25.01 -18.92
C ASP A 82 -6.98 -26.19 -18.11
N ALA A 83 -7.89 -27.10 -17.73
CA ALA A 83 -7.57 -28.29 -16.95
C ALA A 83 -6.50 -29.17 -17.62
N THR A 84 -6.49 -29.24 -18.95
CA THR A 84 -5.46 -29.97 -19.71
C THR A 84 -4.09 -29.32 -19.56
N ALA A 85 -4.01 -27.98 -19.65
CA ALA A 85 -2.78 -27.24 -19.48
C ALA A 85 -2.27 -27.26 -18.03
N THR A 86 -3.16 -27.27 -17.03
CA THR A 86 -2.79 -27.26 -15.61
C THR A 86 -2.59 -28.65 -15.01
N SER A 87 -3.01 -29.71 -15.70
CA SER A 87 -2.91 -31.11 -15.25
C SER A 87 -1.51 -31.51 -14.78
N MET A 88 -0.47 -30.99 -15.43
CA MET A 88 0.93 -31.23 -15.09
C MET A 88 1.32 -30.70 -13.69
N TYR A 89 0.56 -29.75 -13.16
CA TYR A 89 0.77 -29.14 -11.84
C TYR A 89 -0.18 -29.68 -10.77
N GLY A 90 -0.98 -30.70 -11.11
CA GLY A 90 -1.85 -31.42 -10.19
C GLY A 90 -2.94 -30.56 -9.55
N THR A 91 -3.35 -30.93 -8.33
CA THR A 91 -4.43 -30.27 -7.58
C THR A 91 -4.17 -28.80 -7.30
N ARG A 92 -2.90 -28.38 -7.23
CA ARG A 92 -2.49 -26.98 -7.01
C ARG A 92 -2.71 -26.11 -8.24
N GLY A 93 -2.76 -26.71 -9.43
CA GLY A 93 -3.09 -26.04 -10.69
C GLY A 93 -4.59 -25.93 -10.96
N ALA A 94 -5.46 -26.40 -10.06
CA ALA A 94 -6.92 -26.40 -10.27
C ALA A 94 -7.49 -24.99 -10.47
N ASN A 95 -6.90 -23.99 -9.80
CA ASN A 95 -7.30 -22.57 -9.93
C ASN A 95 -6.49 -21.81 -10.99
N GLY A 96 -5.79 -22.53 -11.87
CA GLY A 96 -4.90 -21.97 -12.88
C GLY A 96 -3.46 -21.81 -12.40
N VAL A 97 -2.55 -21.65 -13.37
CA VAL A 97 -1.10 -21.53 -13.11
C VAL A 97 -0.56 -20.31 -13.84
N ILE A 98 0.21 -19.48 -13.13
CA ILE A 98 0.95 -18.36 -13.65
C ILE A 98 2.41 -18.76 -13.77
N LEU A 99 2.95 -18.73 -14.99
CA LEU A 99 4.34 -19.02 -15.29
C LEU A 99 5.05 -17.73 -15.69
N LEU A 100 6.10 -17.37 -14.94
CA LEU A 100 6.97 -16.26 -15.27
C LEU A 100 8.39 -16.78 -15.52
N SER A 101 8.92 -16.47 -16.69
CA SER A 101 10.32 -16.74 -17.05
C SER A 101 11.10 -15.44 -17.00
N THR A 102 12.22 -15.44 -16.29
CA THR A 102 13.13 -14.29 -16.22
C THR A 102 14.23 -14.38 -17.27
N LYS A 103 14.75 -13.23 -17.69
CA LYS A 103 15.79 -13.15 -18.72
C LYS A 103 17.03 -13.93 -18.33
N ASN A 104 17.58 -14.63 -19.32
CA ASN A 104 18.83 -15.36 -19.21
C ASN A 104 19.96 -14.65 -19.94
N GLY A 105 21.20 -15.08 -19.68
CA GLY A 105 22.36 -14.60 -20.43
C GLY A 105 22.32 -15.08 -21.87
N HIS A 106 22.80 -14.24 -22.78
CA HIS A 106 22.90 -14.57 -24.21
C HIS A 106 24.34 -14.43 -24.67
N SER A 107 24.77 -15.26 -25.63
CA SER A 107 26.08 -15.09 -26.24
C SER A 107 26.15 -13.74 -26.96
N GLY A 108 27.26 -13.04 -26.78
CA GLY A 108 27.52 -11.77 -27.43
C GLY A 108 28.12 -10.73 -26.49
N LYS A 109 28.25 -9.51 -27.03
CA LYS A 109 28.81 -8.38 -26.29
C LYS A 109 27.97 -8.10 -25.04
N THR A 110 28.65 -7.77 -23.95
CA THR A 110 28.02 -7.31 -22.71
C THR A 110 27.15 -6.10 -22.99
N LYS A 111 25.89 -6.19 -22.59
CA LYS A 111 24.92 -5.11 -22.62
C LYS A 111 24.63 -4.67 -21.19
N PHE A 112 24.69 -3.38 -20.98
CA PHE A 112 24.37 -2.74 -19.71
C PHE A 112 23.19 -1.81 -19.90
N ASN A 113 22.19 -1.91 -19.03
CA ASN A 113 21.05 -1.02 -19.04
C ASN A 113 20.82 -0.48 -17.63
N ILE A 114 20.60 0.83 -17.53
CA ILE A 114 20.10 1.50 -16.34
C ILE A 114 18.79 2.15 -16.70
N ARG A 115 17.79 1.98 -15.84
CA ARG A 115 16.53 2.71 -15.90
C ARG A 115 16.27 3.35 -14.55
N TYR A 116 16.01 4.65 -14.57
CA TYR A 116 15.56 5.41 -13.42
C TYR A 116 14.18 5.99 -13.72
N GLU A 117 13.27 5.89 -12.75
CA GLU A 117 11.91 6.40 -12.85
C GLU A 117 11.55 7.15 -11.56
N SER A 118 11.00 8.35 -11.72
CA SER A 118 10.43 9.16 -10.65
C SER A 118 8.96 9.36 -10.96
N SER A 119 8.08 9.01 -10.02
CA SER A 119 6.64 9.11 -10.20
C SER A 119 5.99 9.92 -9.08
N ILE A 120 5.02 10.74 -9.46
CA ILE A 120 4.14 11.46 -8.54
C ILE A 120 2.89 10.61 -8.37
N SER A 121 2.49 10.33 -7.14
CA SER A 121 1.29 9.57 -6.83
C SER A 121 0.34 10.39 -5.95
N SER A 122 -0.96 10.29 -6.21
CA SER A 122 -2.02 10.97 -5.45
C SER A 122 -3.25 10.08 -5.35
N ASN A 123 -4.19 10.44 -4.47
CA ASN A 123 -5.48 9.73 -4.39
C ASN A 123 -6.27 9.90 -5.70
N ALA A 124 -6.61 8.79 -6.35
CA ALA A 124 -7.38 8.79 -7.60
C ALA A 124 -8.81 9.35 -7.43
N LYS A 125 -9.42 9.13 -6.26
CA LYS A 125 -10.73 9.68 -5.91
C LYS A 125 -10.71 10.17 -4.47
N GLY A 126 -10.90 11.47 -4.29
CA GLY A 126 -11.15 12.06 -2.98
C GLY A 126 -12.60 11.89 -2.55
N TYR A 127 -12.83 11.93 -1.24
CA TYR A 127 -14.14 12.19 -0.63
C TYR A 127 -14.14 13.64 -0.18
N ASN A 128 -15.30 14.28 -0.33
CA ASN A 128 -15.59 15.60 0.21
C ASN A 128 -16.49 15.37 1.43
N LEU A 129 -15.98 15.74 2.60
CA LEU A 129 -16.80 15.79 3.81
C LEU A 129 -17.54 17.13 3.84
N ALA A 130 -18.69 17.15 4.50
CA ALA A 130 -19.32 18.41 4.85
C ALA A 130 -18.31 19.26 5.65
N ASP A 131 -18.34 20.57 5.46
CA ASP A 131 -17.60 21.44 6.36
C ASP A 131 -18.16 21.32 7.78
N ASN A 132 -17.34 21.73 8.74
CA ASN A 132 -17.62 21.50 10.15
C ASN A 132 -18.81 22.30 10.67
N VAL A 133 -19.19 23.38 10.00
CA VAL A 133 -20.37 24.17 10.37
C VAL A 133 -21.63 23.47 9.89
N THR A 134 -21.68 23.08 8.62
CA THR A 134 -22.77 22.26 8.07
C THR A 134 -22.91 20.92 8.81
N TYR A 135 -21.81 20.30 9.24
CA TYR A 135 -21.85 19.12 10.10
C TYR A 135 -22.62 19.36 11.41
N MET A 136 -22.36 20.47 12.10
CA MET A 136 -23.06 20.80 13.35
C MET A 136 -24.54 21.15 13.12
N GLU A 137 -24.84 21.87 12.05
CA GLU A 137 -26.22 22.21 11.66
C GLU A 137 -27.04 20.96 11.35
N LEU A 138 -26.50 20.04 10.53
CA LEU A 138 -27.15 18.78 10.20
C LEU A 138 -27.29 17.85 11.40
N ALA A 139 -26.32 17.84 12.32
CA ALA A 139 -26.42 17.07 13.56
C ALA A 139 -27.56 17.57 14.44
N ASN A 140 -27.76 18.90 14.51
CA ASN A 140 -28.87 19.51 15.21
C ASN A 140 -30.21 19.18 14.53
N GLU A 141 -30.29 19.32 13.21
CA GLU A 141 -31.48 18.97 12.43
C GLU A 141 -31.87 17.50 12.68
N ALA A 142 -30.92 16.57 12.55
CA ALA A 142 -31.15 15.15 12.75
C ALA A 142 -31.67 14.81 14.17
N SER A 143 -31.15 15.50 15.20
CA SER A 143 -31.62 15.30 16.59
C SER A 143 -33.03 15.84 16.79
N LEU A 144 -33.29 17.06 16.31
CA LEU A 144 -34.58 17.73 16.45
C LEU A 144 -35.70 17.00 15.69
N THR A 145 -35.43 16.49 14.48
CA THR A 145 -36.40 15.70 13.70
C THR A 145 -36.77 14.39 14.40
N ARG A 146 -35.90 13.86 15.28
CA ARG A 146 -36.16 12.67 16.09
C ARG A 146 -36.78 12.98 17.47
N GLY A 147 -37.14 14.24 17.73
CA GLY A 147 -37.69 14.69 19.01
C GLY A 147 -36.66 14.81 20.13
N GLY A 148 -35.36 14.79 19.80
CA GLY A 148 -34.28 15.01 20.74
C GLY A 148 -33.96 16.49 20.96
N GLU A 149 -33.00 16.77 21.85
CA GLU A 149 -32.49 18.12 22.08
C GLU A 149 -31.38 18.49 21.09
N ARG A 150 -31.08 19.78 21.02
CA ARG A 150 -30.00 20.29 20.18
C ARG A 150 -28.64 19.76 20.68
N VAL A 151 -27.83 19.21 19.77
CA VAL A 151 -26.52 18.63 20.08
C VAL A 151 -25.45 19.72 20.24
N TYR A 152 -25.52 20.77 19.42
CA TYR A 152 -24.57 21.89 19.40
C TYR A 152 -25.26 23.23 19.56
N ASP A 153 -24.85 24.03 20.55
CA ASP A 153 -25.37 25.38 20.75
C ASP A 153 -25.12 26.31 19.55
N PHE A 154 -26.06 27.22 19.29
CA PHE A 154 -25.92 28.23 18.23
C PHE A 154 -24.64 29.07 18.39
N ASN A 155 -24.31 29.45 19.62
CA ASN A 155 -23.07 30.17 19.92
C ASN A 155 -21.81 29.39 19.54
N LYS A 156 -21.81 28.06 19.69
CA LYS A 156 -20.69 27.22 19.27
C LYS A 156 -20.58 27.24 17.74
N ILE A 157 -21.69 27.04 17.04
CA ILE A 157 -21.74 27.02 15.57
C ILE A 157 -21.20 28.34 14.99
N GLU A 158 -21.72 29.47 15.47
CA GLU A 158 -21.31 30.79 14.97
C GLU A 158 -19.85 31.11 15.29
N LYS A 159 -19.38 30.78 16.49
CA LYS A 159 -17.96 31.00 16.84
C LYS A 159 -17.01 30.10 16.06
N THR A 160 -17.39 28.87 15.72
CA THR A 160 -16.64 28.02 14.78
C THR A 160 -16.66 28.60 13.37
N ARG A 161 -17.81 29.14 12.91
CA ARG A 161 -17.97 29.75 11.58
C ARG A 161 -17.04 30.95 11.37
N VAL A 162 -16.96 31.84 12.36
CA VAL A 162 -16.08 33.02 12.31
C VAL A 162 -14.63 32.73 12.77
N LYS A 163 -14.31 31.47 13.08
CA LYS A 163 -12.99 31.04 13.60
C LYS A 163 -12.53 31.86 14.83
N ALA A 164 -13.46 32.15 15.75
CA ALA A 164 -13.19 33.05 16.88
C ALA A 164 -12.04 32.58 17.78
N ASN A 165 -11.93 31.27 18.00
CA ASN A 165 -10.82 30.63 18.71
C ASN A 165 -10.80 29.14 18.37
N GLU A 166 -9.81 28.68 17.60
CA GLU A 166 -9.75 27.30 17.10
C GLU A 166 -9.49 26.25 18.19
N TYR A 167 -9.05 26.65 19.39
CA TYR A 167 -8.84 25.74 20.52
C TYR A 167 -10.12 25.54 21.34
N LEU A 168 -10.96 26.59 21.43
CA LEU A 168 -12.24 26.55 22.14
C LEU A 168 -13.40 26.15 21.21
N TYR A 169 -13.29 26.48 19.92
CA TYR A 169 -14.24 26.19 18.85
C TYR A 169 -13.52 25.48 17.69
N PRO A 170 -13.13 24.21 17.87
CA PRO A 170 -12.34 23.49 16.89
C PRO A 170 -13.05 23.33 15.54
N ASN A 171 -12.24 23.39 14.48
CA ASN A 171 -12.66 23.26 13.09
C ASN A 171 -11.63 22.38 12.35
N ASN A 172 -11.46 21.14 12.78
CA ASN A 172 -10.41 20.27 12.23
C ASN A 172 -10.80 19.77 10.83
N ASN A 173 -9.96 20.07 9.84
CA ASN A 173 -10.00 19.38 8.56
C ASN A 173 -9.03 18.20 8.59
N TRP A 174 -9.50 17.04 9.09
CA TRP A 174 -8.63 15.89 9.33
C TRP A 174 -7.91 15.38 8.07
N LYS A 175 -8.58 15.44 6.91
CA LYS A 175 -7.98 15.07 5.61
C LYS A 175 -6.78 15.95 5.30
N GLU A 176 -6.93 17.26 5.43
CA GLU A 176 -5.86 18.22 5.18
C GLU A 176 -4.72 18.10 6.21
N ILE A 177 -5.06 17.82 7.46
CA ILE A 177 -4.08 17.69 8.55
C ILE A 177 -3.23 16.41 8.40
N MET A 178 -3.83 15.29 7.96
CA MET A 178 -3.18 13.97 8.01
C MET A 178 -2.77 13.40 6.66
N ILE A 179 -3.33 13.88 5.55
CA ILE A 179 -3.08 13.32 4.22
C ILE A 179 -2.39 14.35 3.35
N ARG A 180 -1.32 13.94 2.67
CA ARG A 180 -0.62 14.71 1.63
C ARG A 180 -1.43 14.69 0.34
N ASP A 181 -1.39 15.78 -0.43
CA ASP A 181 -2.06 15.84 -1.72
C ASP A 181 -1.40 14.93 -2.75
N TYR A 182 -0.06 14.81 -2.67
CA TYR A 182 0.74 13.93 -3.50
C TYR A 182 1.97 13.41 -2.75
N THR A 183 2.60 12.40 -3.34
CA THR A 183 3.84 11.79 -2.86
C THR A 183 4.77 11.46 -4.03
N LEU A 184 6.07 11.37 -3.74
CA LEU A 184 7.11 11.07 -4.74
C LEU A 184 7.68 9.68 -4.49
N ASN A 185 7.75 8.89 -5.56
CA ASN A 185 8.25 7.52 -5.55
C ASN A 185 9.39 7.39 -6.56
N HIS A 186 10.41 6.61 -6.20
CA HIS A 186 11.62 6.44 -7.00
C HIS A 186 11.91 4.96 -7.26
N ARG A 187 12.32 4.66 -8.48
CA ARG A 187 12.66 3.31 -8.93
C ARG A 187 13.93 3.36 -9.74
N MET A 188 14.82 2.41 -9.49
CA MET A 188 16.05 2.24 -10.24
C MET A 188 16.23 0.76 -10.54
N ASN A 189 16.34 0.40 -11.82
CA ASN A 189 16.73 -0.94 -12.26
C ASN A 189 18.06 -0.83 -13.00
N MET A 190 19.00 -1.69 -12.63
CA MET A 190 20.25 -1.89 -13.33
C MET A 190 20.34 -3.35 -13.73
N ASN A 191 20.70 -3.62 -14.98
CA ASN A 191 20.97 -4.97 -15.44
C ASN A 191 22.18 -5.03 -16.37
N VAL A 192 22.91 -6.14 -16.26
CA VAL A 192 24.03 -6.51 -17.11
C VAL A 192 23.72 -7.89 -17.69
N SER A 193 23.89 -8.04 -18.99
CA SER A 193 23.71 -9.33 -19.65
C SER A 193 24.79 -9.54 -20.71
N GLY A 194 25.20 -10.78 -20.90
CA GLY A 194 26.18 -11.15 -21.91
C GLY A 194 26.65 -12.57 -21.71
N GLY A 195 27.67 -12.95 -22.47
CA GLY A 195 28.21 -14.29 -22.38
C GLY A 195 29.01 -14.70 -23.60
N GLY A 196 29.82 -15.73 -23.42
CA GLY A 196 30.51 -16.44 -24.48
C GLY A 196 30.10 -17.90 -24.51
N ASP A 197 30.93 -18.72 -25.15
CA ASP A 197 30.68 -20.15 -25.29
C ASP A 197 30.87 -20.93 -23.98
N ILE A 198 31.58 -20.36 -23.00
CA ILE A 198 31.83 -21.00 -21.70
C ILE A 198 30.74 -20.64 -20.68
N ALA A 199 30.35 -19.37 -20.64
CA ALA A 199 29.42 -18.87 -19.63
C ALA A 199 28.51 -17.78 -20.21
N LYS A 200 27.24 -17.85 -19.86
CA LYS A 200 26.22 -16.84 -20.16
C LYS A 200 25.64 -16.33 -18.85
N TYR A 201 25.51 -15.02 -18.71
CA TYR A 201 25.04 -14.40 -17.48
C TYR A 201 24.02 -13.30 -17.72
N TYR A 202 23.11 -13.18 -16.77
CA TYR A 202 22.21 -12.05 -16.59
C TYR A 202 22.19 -11.70 -15.10
N LEU A 203 22.59 -10.48 -14.79
CA LEU A 203 22.61 -9.94 -13.43
C LEU A 203 21.70 -8.73 -13.40
N SER A 204 20.84 -8.61 -12.40
CA SER A 204 20.07 -7.39 -12.17
C SER A 204 19.99 -7.02 -10.70
N ALA A 205 19.89 -5.71 -10.47
CA ALA A 205 19.64 -5.12 -9.16
C ALA A 205 18.59 -4.04 -9.34
N SER A 206 17.53 -4.13 -8.56
CA SER A 206 16.40 -3.23 -8.63
C SER A 206 16.09 -2.66 -7.26
N TYR A 207 16.16 -1.33 -7.15
CA TYR A 207 15.84 -0.58 -5.96
C TYR A 207 14.53 0.17 -6.16
N ARG A 208 13.64 0.06 -5.18
CA ARG A 208 12.35 0.75 -5.18
C ARG A 208 12.12 1.43 -3.84
N PHE A 209 11.65 2.66 -3.91
CA PHE A 209 11.26 3.44 -2.76
C PHE A 209 9.88 4.05 -3.03
N ASP A 210 8.86 3.51 -2.37
CA ASP A 210 7.49 3.96 -2.47
C ASP A 210 7.08 4.64 -1.15
N ASN A 211 6.71 5.91 -1.24
CA ASN A 211 6.16 6.69 -0.13
C ASN A 211 4.63 6.60 -0.12
N GLY A 212 4.08 6.55 1.09
CA GLY A 212 2.67 6.73 1.36
C GLY A 212 2.30 8.20 1.37
N MET A 213 1.04 8.47 1.73
CA MET A 213 0.50 9.82 1.74
C MET A 213 0.19 10.35 3.13
N LEU A 214 0.61 9.67 4.20
CA LEU A 214 0.37 10.19 5.55
C LEU A 214 1.35 11.33 5.84
N LYS A 215 0.85 12.36 6.52
CA LYS A 215 1.65 13.48 7.03
C LYS A 215 2.23 13.11 8.39
N THR A 216 3.47 13.55 8.60
CA THR A 216 4.13 13.46 9.89
C THR A 216 4.23 14.86 10.47
N HIS A 217 3.85 15.01 11.74
CA HIS A 217 3.96 16.28 12.42
C HIS A 217 5.44 16.65 12.62
N LYS A 218 5.79 17.93 12.46
CA LYS A 218 7.19 18.39 12.56
C LYS A 218 7.83 18.15 13.93
N THR A 219 7.03 18.09 14.99
CA THR A 219 7.51 17.85 16.36
C THR A 219 7.62 16.38 16.71
N ASN A 220 7.17 15.46 15.83
CA ASN A 220 7.39 14.04 16.04
C ASN A 220 8.87 13.70 15.77
N ASN A 221 9.44 12.88 16.63
CA ASN A 221 10.80 12.33 16.47
C ASN A 221 10.81 11.02 15.66
N PHE A 222 9.68 10.59 15.12
CA PHE A 222 9.53 9.42 14.25
C PHE A 222 8.67 9.76 13.03
N ASP A 223 8.85 8.99 11.95
CA ASP A 223 8.07 9.12 10.73
C ASP A 223 6.81 8.27 10.80
N THR A 224 5.66 8.92 10.70
CA THR A 224 4.33 8.28 10.68
C THR A 224 3.90 7.92 9.26
N ASN A 225 4.66 8.29 8.24
CA ASN A 225 4.33 7.91 6.88
C ASN A 225 4.58 6.42 6.66
N ILE A 226 3.73 5.81 5.86
CA ILE A 226 3.94 4.44 5.40
C ILE A 226 4.95 4.48 4.28
N LYS A 227 6.07 3.78 4.40
CA LYS A 227 7.10 3.73 3.35
C LYS A 227 7.52 2.30 3.13
N ASN A 228 7.66 1.93 1.87
CA ASN A 228 8.18 0.63 1.48
C ASN A 228 9.46 0.81 0.66
N THR A 229 10.55 0.28 1.17
CA THR A 229 11.84 0.20 0.46
C THR A 229 12.11 -1.24 0.10
N SER A 230 12.36 -1.50 -1.18
CA SER A 230 12.60 -2.84 -1.69
C SER A 230 13.90 -2.90 -2.48
N LEU A 231 14.72 -3.90 -2.22
CA LEU A 231 15.88 -4.26 -3.02
C LEU A 231 15.70 -5.69 -3.56
N GLU A 232 15.64 -5.82 -4.88
CA GLU A 232 15.63 -7.11 -5.58
C GLU A 232 16.99 -7.31 -6.25
N ILE A 233 17.59 -8.48 -6.04
CA ILE A 233 18.83 -8.90 -6.70
C ILE A 233 18.57 -10.22 -7.40
N ARG A 234 18.97 -10.31 -8.67
CA ARG A 234 18.84 -11.51 -9.48
C ARG A 234 20.15 -11.84 -10.17
N SER A 235 20.48 -13.12 -10.18
CA SER A 235 21.61 -13.65 -10.93
C SER A 235 21.21 -14.95 -11.63
N ASN A 236 21.27 -14.94 -12.95
CA ASN A 236 21.04 -16.10 -13.79
C ASN A 236 22.31 -16.40 -14.59
N ILE A 237 22.99 -17.49 -14.25
CA ILE A 237 24.26 -17.89 -14.87
C ILE A 237 24.12 -19.31 -15.41
N ASP A 238 24.47 -19.50 -16.67
CA ASP A 238 24.59 -20.80 -17.33
C ASP A 238 26.04 -21.05 -17.70
N LEU A 239 26.58 -22.18 -17.24
CA LEU A 239 27.95 -22.62 -17.47
C LEU A 239 27.95 -23.86 -18.34
N ASN A 240 28.59 -23.78 -19.51
CA ASN A 240 28.81 -24.93 -20.37
C ASN A 240 30.02 -25.71 -19.85
N LEU A 241 29.78 -26.67 -18.95
CA LEU A 241 30.83 -27.50 -18.36
C LEU A 241 31.46 -28.42 -19.42
N THR A 242 30.64 -28.94 -20.33
CA THR A 242 31.04 -29.74 -21.49
C THR A 242 30.17 -29.39 -22.69
N LYS A 243 30.40 -30.02 -23.86
CA LYS A 243 29.54 -29.82 -25.06
C LYS A 243 28.10 -30.32 -24.87
N THR A 244 27.85 -31.18 -23.88
CA THR A 244 26.53 -31.80 -23.63
C THR A 244 25.95 -31.45 -22.26
N THR A 245 26.73 -30.83 -21.37
CA THR A 245 26.33 -30.57 -19.98
C THR A 245 26.37 -29.08 -19.68
N ILE A 246 25.22 -28.53 -19.28
CA ILE A 246 25.06 -27.15 -18.84
C ILE A 246 24.69 -27.16 -17.36
N ALA A 247 25.42 -26.39 -16.55
CA ALA A 247 25.08 -26.12 -15.16
C ALA A 247 24.45 -24.73 -15.06
N SER A 248 23.22 -24.66 -14.55
CA SER A 248 22.45 -23.43 -14.39
C SER A 248 22.35 -23.04 -12.92
N VAL A 249 22.82 -21.85 -12.59
CA VAL A 249 22.69 -21.24 -11.27
C VAL A 249 21.72 -20.07 -11.38
N ARG A 250 20.72 -20.06 -10.50
CA ARG A 250 19.67 -19.03 -10.44
C ARG A 250 19.57 -18.56 -8.99
N ILE A 251 19.84 -17.29 -8.74
CA ILE A 251 19.75 -16.66 -7.42
C ILE A 251 18.74 -15.53 -7.52
N ASN A 252 17.85 -15.47 -6.54
CA ASN A 252 16.87 -14.41 -6.35
C ASN A 252 16.91 -13.99 -4.88
N GLY A 253 17.04 -12.70 -4.63
CA GLY A 253 16.96 -12.12 -3.28
C GLY A 253 16.03 -10.92 -3.30
N LEU A 254 15.05 -10.91 -2.41
CA LEU A 254 14.14 -9.79 -2.19
C LEU A 254 14.26 -9.36 -0.74
N PHE A 255 14.62 -8.09 -0.54
CA PHE A 255 14.72 -7.46 0.77
C PHE A 255 13.71 -6.31 0.82
N ASP A 256 12.69 -6.44 1.67
CA ASP A 256 11.63 -5.45 1.86
C ASP A 256 11.74 -4.87 3.27
N ASP A 257 11.74 -3.53 3.36
CA ASP A 257 11.65 -2.76 4.59
C ASP A 257 10.40 -1.87 4.53
N LEU A 258 9.42 -2.21 5.36
CA LEU A 258 8.14 -1.52 5.48
C LEU A 258 8.08 -0.81 6.83
N SER A 259 7.94 0.51 6.79
CA SER A 259 7.76 1.36 7.98
C SER A 259 6.39 2.05 7.94
N GLY A 260 5.83 2.35 9.11
CA GLY A 260 4.53 3.02 9.24
C GLY A 260 4.00 3.12 10.69
N PRO A 261 2.79 3.69 10.87
CA PRO A 261 2.14 3.97 12.16
C PRO A 261 1.88 2.77 13.04
N ALA A 262 2.24 2.81 14.33
CA ALA A 262 2.08 1.66 15.20
C ALA A 262 0.64 1.32 15.66
N THR A 263 0.16 0.08 15.46
CA THR A 263 -1.10 -0.48 16.01
C THR A 263 -0.84 -1.59 17.04
N SER A 264 -1.82 -1.85 17.90
CA SER A 264 -1.78 -2.85 18.98
C SER A 264 -1.64 -4.31 18.51
N SER A 265 -1.85 -4.59 17.23
CA SER A 265 -1.67 -5.92 16.61
C SER A 265 -0.34 -6.05 15.84
N GLY A 266 0.52 -5.02 15.85
CA GLY A 266 1.79 -5.00 15.14
C GLY A 266 1.67 -4.91 13.61
N VAL A 267 0.45 -4.74 13.07
CA VAL A 267 0.21 -4.65 11.63
C VAL A 267 -0.44 -3.31 11.31
N TYR A 268 0.32 -2.49 10.60
CA TYR A 268 -0.01 -1.10 10.33
C TYR A 268 -0.71 -1.03 8.98
N THR A 269 -1.87 -0.38 8.92
CA THR A 269 -2.48 -0.02 7.64
C THR A 269 -2.90 1.43 7.65
N GLY A 270 -2.61 2.14 6.57
CA GLY A 270 -3.16 3.47 6.32
C GLY A 270 -4.68 3.44 6.27
N SER A 271 -5.28 2.27 6.04
CA SER A 271 -6.73 2.07 6.12
C SER A 271 -7.29 2.34 7.52
N ASP A 272 -6.57 2.01 8.59
CA ASP A 272 -7.05 2.20 9.96
C ASP A 272 -6.91 3.66 10.38
N VAL A 273 -5.79 4.30 10.04
CA VAL A 273 -5.62 5.76 10.15
C VAL A 273 -6.76 6.47 9.43
N PHE A 274 -7.07 6.04 8.20
CA PHE A 274 -8.16 6.61 7.41
C PHE A 274 -9.55 6.39 8.01
N LYS A 275 -9.88 5.18 8.48
CA LYS A 275 -11.15 4.91 9.18
C LYS A 275 -11.27 5.78 10.42
N SER A 276 -10.17 5.93 11.15
CA SER A 276 -10.15 6.68 12.39
C SER A 276 -10.39 8.18 12.17
N MET A 277 -9.80 8.72 11.11
CA MET A 277 -10.07 10.07 10.60
C MET A 277 -11.55 10.30 10.30
N LEU A 278 -12.22 9.33 9.67
CA LEU A 278 -13.65 9.43 9.35
C LEU A 278 -14.57 9.33 10.58
N LYS A 279 -14.13 8.67 11.65
CA LYS A 279 -14.89 8.51 12.90
C LYS A 279 -14.65 9.65 13.88
N ALA A 280 -13.54 10.36 13.77
CA ALA A 280 -13.16 11.42 14.69
C ALA A 280 -14.11 12.62 14.58
N SER A 281 -14.51 13.17 15.72
CA SER A 281 -15.28 14.42 15.72
C SER A 281 -14.40 15.56 15.21
N PRO A 282 -14.85 16.34 14.22
CA PRO A 282 -14.06 17.46 13.71
C PRO A 282 -14.21 18.73 14.56
N VAL A 283 -15.15 18.77 15.52
CA VAL A 283 -15.55 19.98 16.27
C VAL A 283 -15.55 19.83 17.80
N ALA A 284 -15.20 18.65 18.32
CA ALA A 284 -15.23 18.40 19.76
C ALA A 284 -13.95 18.85 20.49
N PHE A 285 -12.79 18.74 19.86
CA PHE A 285 -11.47 19.05 20.42
C PHE A 285 -10.51 19.45 19.28
N PRO A 286 -9.47 20.28 19.53
CA PRO A 286 -8.45 20.56 18.52
C PRO A 286 -7.55 19.34 18.27
N ALA A 287 -7.04 19.18 17.05
CA ALA A 287 -6.12 18.08 16.74
C ALA A 287 -4.88 18.08 17.64
N VAL A 288 -4.26 19.25 17.81
CA VAL A 288 -3.06 19.48 18.63
C VAL A 288 -3.17 20.86 19.31
N PHE A 289 -2.77 20.94 20.56
CA PHE A 289 -2.57 22.17 21.29
C PHE A 289 -1.15 22.71 21.09
N PRO A 290 -0.97 24.05 21.10
CA PRO A 290 0.33 24.64 20.86
C PRO A 290 1.28 24.33 22.02
N GLN A 291 2.54 24.02 21.67
CA GLN A 291 3.55 23.58 22.62
C GLN A 291 3.85 24.62 23.71
N ASN A 292 3.60 25.91 23.45
CA ASN A 292 3.75 26.98 24.44
C ASN A 292 2.83 26.82 25.67
N MET A 293 1.75 26.03 25.58
CA MET A 293 0.90 25.71 26.73
C MET A 293 1.60 24.75 27.71
N GLN A 294 2.52 23.91 27.24
CA GLN A 294 3.39 23.08 28.09
C GLN A 294 4.81 22.96 27.49
N PRO A 295 5.69 23.95 27.74
CA PRO A 295 7.00 24.04 27.10
C PRO A 295 7.95 22.86 27.37
N TRP A 296 7.73 22.15 28.47
CA TRP A 296 8.56 21.02 28.91
C TRP A 296 8.26 19.72 28.15
N VAL A 297 7.14 19.66 27.45
CA VAL A 297 6.68 18.46 26.73
C VAL A 297 7.32 18.42 25.34
N LYS A 298 8.00 17.30 25.03
CA LYS A 298 8.73 17.09 23.77
C LYS A 298 7.91 16.36 22.69
N HIS A 299 6.67 16.00 22.98
CA HIS A 299 5.73 15.39 22.03
C HIS A 299 4.55 16.34 21.74
N PRO A 300 3.81 16.16 20.64
CA PRO A 300 2.59 16.94 20.41
C PRO A 300 1.61 16.81 21.58
N LEU A 301 0.93 17.92 21.91
CA LEU A 301 -0.14 17.94 22.91
C LEU A 301 -1.46 17.62 22.23
N PHE A 302 -1.87 16.36 22.19
CA PHE A 302 -3.09 15.97 21.49
C PHE A 302 -4.36 16.42 22.24
N GLY A 303 -5.34 16.95 21.51
CA GLY A 303 -6.65 17.24 22.09
C GLY A 303 -7.52 15.99 22.21
N ASN A 304 -8.47 16.02 23.14
CA ASN A 304 -9.50 14.99 23.28
C ASN A 304 -10.76 15.59 23.94
N ALA A 305 -11.90 14.91 23.82
CA ALA A 305 -13.14 15.23 24.51
C ALA A 305 -13.81 13.94 25.02
N SER A 306 -14.63 14.06 26.07
CA SER A 306 -15.46 12.96 26.56
C SER A 306 -16.60 12.67 25.58
N MET A 307 -16.79 11.41 25.23
CA MET A 307 -18.05 10.91 24.70
C MET A 307 -19.09 10.91 25.83
N SER A 308 -20.34 11.22 25.52
CA SER A 308 -21.40 11.23 26.54
C SER A 308 -21.81 9.80 26.89
N GLY A 309 -21.74 9.44 28.17
CA GLY A 309 -22.02 8.11 28.68
C GLY A 309 -20.80 7.44 29.34
N LYS A 310 -21.04 6.71 30.43
CA LYS A 310 -20.04 5.82 31.03
C LYS A 310 -20.22 4.44 30.43
N ASN A 311 -19.12 3.76 30.13
CA ASN A 311 -19.18 2.37 29.69
C ASN A 311 -19.60 1.45 30.83
N GLU A 312 -19.89 0.17 30.52
CA GLU A 312 -20.25 -0.86 31.50
C GLU A 312 -19.22 -1.00 32.64
N SER A 313 -17.98 -0.55 32.41
CA SER A 313 -16.88 -0.48 33.40
C SER A 313 -16.79 0.85 34.17
N ASN A 314 -17.78 1.74 34.07
CA ASN A 314 -17.86 3.04 34.75
C ASN A 314 -16.72 4.03 34.38
N THR A 315 -16.03 3.80 33.25
CA THR A 315 -14.97 4.65 32.69
C THR A 315 -15.53 5.65 31.69
N ILE A 316 -14.89 6.82 31.59
CA ILE A 316 -15.21 7.84 30.59
C ILE A 316 -14.64 7.41 29.26
N ASP A 317 -15.52 7.27 28.27
CA ASP A 317 -15.09 7.07 26.89
C ASP A 317 -14.64 8.40 26.30
N LEU A 318 -13.46 8.38 25.67
CA LEU A 318 -12.89 9.55 25.03
C LEU A 318 -13.02 9.42 23.52
N TYR A 319 -13.29 10.54 22.84
CA TYR A 319 -13.25 10.55 21.39
C TYR A 319 -11.86 10.11 20.89
N TYR A 320 -11.88 9.42 19.76
CA TYR A 320 -10.63 9.03 19.11
C TYR A 320 -9.99 10.26 18.45
N ASN A 321 -8.78 10.63 18.85
CA ASN A 321 -7.96 11.60 18.13
C ASN A 321 -7.08 10.86 17.11
N PRO A 322 -7.36 10.97 15.81
CA PRO A 322 -6.65 10.24 14.77
C PRO A 322 -5.24 10.75 14.55
N TYR A 323 -4.92 11.95 15.03
CA TYR A 323 -3.58 12.50 15.00
C TYR A 323 -2.67 11.97 16.11
N ALA A 324 -3.26 11.56 17.24
CA ALA A 324 -2.53 11.03 18.38
C ALA A 324 -2.13 9.56 18.21
N ASN A 325 -2.93 8.83 17.44
CA ASN A 325 -2.85 7.38 17.31
C ASN A 325 -2.30 6.96 15.93
N ALA A 326 -1.81 7.91 15.13
CA ALA A 326 -1.23 7.71 13.80
C ALA A 326 0.26 8.04 13.77
#